data_AF-A0AAW4GHD3-F1
#
_entry.id   AF-A0AAW4GHD3-F1
#
_cell.length_a   1.000
_cell.length_b   1.000
_cell.length_c   1.000
_cell.angle_alpha   90.00
_cell.angle_beta   90.00
_cell.angle_gamma   90.00
#
_symmetry.space_group_name_H-M   'P 1'
#
loop_
_entity.id
_entity.type
_entity.pdbx_description
1 polymer ?
#
loop_
_entity_poly.entity_id
_entity_poly.type
_entity_poly.pdbx_seq_one_letter_code
_entity_poly.pdbx_strand_id
1 'polypeptide(L)'
;MTAPTITPDEWAAWRGFRRMAEITSGRIVHDITRSTGLSSADFVVLMELSKAKDRCRRQRELLDYLEWDKTRLSHQLTRMAGRGLIERDTDSDNVVVIRMTAEGRTQLGAARPVHVTSVRRNFLDHLSADDLAALQQITDKLHAALQDAEN
;
A
#
# COMPACT_ATOMS: atom_id res chain seq x y z
N MET A 1 -19.79 -33.98 -8.74
CA MET A 1 -19.21 -32.64 -8.98
C MET A 1 -17.71 -32.77 -8.79
N THR A 2 -16.93 -32.69 -9.87
CA THR A 2 -15.45 -32.68 -9.78
C THR A 2 -15.02 -31.34 -9.20
N ALA A 3 -14.12 -31.38 -8.22
CA ALA A 3 -13.55 -30.17 -7.65
C ALA A 3 -12.83 -29.36 -8.73
N PRO A 4 -12.83 -28.02 -8.66
CA PRO A 4 -12.08 -27.20 -9.60
C PRO A 4 -10.59 -27.60 -9.58
N THR A 5 -10.01 -27.80 -10.76
CA THR A 5 -8.60 -28.19 -10.92
C THR A 5 -7.78 -27.05 -11.51
N ILE A 6 -6.58 -26.84 -10.97
CA ILE A 6 -5.59 -25.87 -11.44
C ILE A 6 -4.50 -26.65 -12.19
N THR A 7 -4.24 -26.27 -13.43
CA THR A 7 -3.20 -26.86 -14.28
C THR A 7 -1.80 -26.50 -13.77
N PRO A 8 -0.75 -27.25 -14.18
CA PRO A 8 0.63 -26.94 -13.79
C PRO A 8 1.07 -25.50 -14.17
N ASP A 9 0.66 -25.02 -15.34
CA ASP A 9 1.03 -23.68 -15.84
C ASP A 9 0.32 -22.57 -15.04
N GLU A 10 -0.97 -22.74 -14.73
CA GLU A 10 -1.71 -21.82 -13.86
C GLU A 10 -1.08 -21.76 -12.46
N TRP A 11 -0.65 -22.91 -11.94
CA TRP A 11 0.07 -22.99 -10.67
C TRP A 11 1.42 -22.28 -10.71
N ALA A 12 2.16 -22.39 -11.81
CA ALA A 12 3.43 -21.70 -12.00
C ALA A 12 3.23 -20.18 -12.03
N ALA A 13 2.25 -19.70 -12.80
CA ALA A 13 1.90 -18.28 -12.86
C ALA A 13 1.49 -17.73 -11.49
N TRP A 14 0.57 -18.41 -10.79
CA TRP A 14 0.10 -17.99 -9.47
C TRP A 14 1.22 -17.91 -8.43
N ARG A 15 2.07 -18.95 -8.35
CA ARG A 15 3.20 -18.95 -7.41
C ARG A 15 4.24 -17.89 -7.78
N GLY A 16 4.51 -17.71 -9.07
CA GLY A 16 5.43 -16.68 -9.56
C GLY A 16 4.98 -15.28 -9.14
N PHE A 17 3.72 -14.94 -9.43
CA PHE A 17 3.11 -13.68 -9.03
C PHE A 17 3.21 -13.45 -7.51
N ARG A 18 2.71 -14.40 -6.71
CA ARG A 18 2.69 -14.26 -5.24
C ARG A 18 4.08 -14.08 -4.65
N ARG A 19 5.04 -14.90 -5.09
CA ARG A 19 6.42 -14.86 -4.61
C ARG A 19 7.10 -13.55 -4.97
N MET A 20 6.94 -13.09 -6.21
CA MET A 20 7.52 -11.83 -6.66
C MET A 20 6.93 -10.67 -5.86
N ALA A 21 5.59 -10.59 -5.74
CA ALA A 21 4.92 -9.53 -5.01
C ALA A 21 5.39 -9.44 -3.55
N GLU A 22 5.50 -10.58 -2.86
CA GLU A 22 5.96 -10.67 -1.48
C GLU A 22 7.43 -10.21 -1.33
N ILE A 23 8.34 -10.71 -2.17
CA ILE A 23 9.77 -10.36 -2.11
C ILE A 23 9.98 -8.88 -2.42
N THR A 24 9.37 -8.38 -3.48
CA THR A 24 9.52 -6.98 -3.91
C THR A 24 8.99 -6.03 -2.84
N SER A 25 7.78 -6.29 -2.32
CA SER A 25 7.20 -5.51 -1.23
C SER A 25 8.09 -5.52 0.02
N GLY A 26 8.55 -6.71 0.43
CA GLY A 26 9.43 -6.86 1.60
C GLY A 26 10.74 -6.08 1.47
N ARG A 27 11.38 -6.10 0.29
CA ARG A 27 12.63 -5.36 0.04
C ARG A 27 12.42 -3.85 0.05
N ILE A 28 11.35 -3.36 -0.58
CA ILE A 28 11.02 -1.92 -0.60
C ILE A 28 10.77 -1.42 0.81
N VAL A 29 9.98 -2.15 1.59
CA VAL A 29 9.71 -1.84 3.00
C VAL A 29 10.99 -1.81 3.82
N HIS A 30 11.85 -2.82 3.65
CA HIS A 30 13.11 -2.90 4.37
C HIS A 30 14.02 -1.69 4.06
N ASP A 31 14.13 -1.30 2.80
CA ASP A 31 14.94 -0.15 2.39
C ASP A 31 14.44 1.16 3.00
N ILE A 32 13.11 1.37 3.01
CA ILE A 32 12.48 2.55 3.64
C ILE A 32 12.74 2.56 5.15
N THR A 33 12.48 1.43 5.82
CA THR A 33 12.64 1.31 7.27
C THR A 33 14.09 1.56 7.68
N ARG A 34 15.04 0.96 6.96
CA ARG A 34 16.47 1.13 7.23
C ARG A 34 16.95 2.58 7.01
N SER A 35 16.41 3.26 6.00
CA SER A 35 16.88 4.60 5.63
C SER A 35 16.20 5.73 6.39
N THR A 36 14.97 5.52 6.88
CA THR A 36 14.14 6.60 7.45
C THR A 36 13.56 6.30 8.84
N GLY A 37 13.61 5.04 9.29
CA GLY A 37 12.94 4.60 10.52
C GLY A 37 11.41 4.56 10.43
N LEU A 38 10.80 4.88 9.27
CA LEU A 38 9.38 4.63 9.05
C LEU A 38 9.13 3.14 8.85
N SER A 39 8.19 2.58 9.60
CA SER A 39 7.72 1.23 9.33
C SER A 39 6.93 1.20 8.01
N SER A 40 6.77 0.00 7.43
CA SER A 40 5.86 -0.22 6.28
C SER A 40 4.48 0.41 6.51
N ALA A 41 3.92 0.16 7.69
CA ALA A 41 2.58 0.61 8.04
C ALA A 41 2.51 2.14 8.13
N ASP A 42 3.52 2.80 8.69
CA ASP A 42 3.58 4.27 8.71
C ASP A 42 3.65 4.82 7.29
N PHE A 43 4.53 4.24 6.46
CA PHE A 43 4.77 4.69 5.10
C PHE A 43 3.53 4.58 4.22
N VAL A 44 2.83 3.44 4.25
CA VAL A 44 1.62 3.24 3.43
C VAL A 44 0.50 4.18 3.88
N VAL A 45 0.27 4.35 5.20
CA VAL A 45 -0.74 5.31 5.70
C VAL A 45 -0.39 6.74 5.27
N LEU A 46 0.86 7.17 5.43
CA LEU A 46 1.29 8.50 4.99
C LEU A 46 1.17 8.65 3.47
N MET A 47 1.50 7.61 2.70
CA MET A 47 1.33 7.67 1.25
C MET A 47 -0.13 7.83 0.85
N GLU A 48 -1.05 7.08 1.45
CA GLU A 48 -2.49 7.20 1.15
C GLU A 48 -3.08 8.54 1.56
N LEU A 49 -2.67 9.07 2.72
CA LEU A 49 -3.04 10.43 3.14
C LEU A 49 -2.49 11.47 2.16
N SER A 50 -1.28 11.29 1.63
CA SER A 50 -0.67 12.26 0.72
C SER A 50 -1.37 12.39 -0.64
N LYS A 51 -2.17 11.38 -1.03
CA LYS A 51 -3.00 11.39 -2.24
C LYS A 51 -4.36 12.06 -2.01
N ALA A 52 -4.77 12.23 -0.74
CA ALA A 52 -6.06 12.79 -0.39
C ALA A 52 -6.05 14.32 -0.43
N LYS A 53 -7.23 14.91 -0.69
CA LYS A 53 -7.45 16.35 -0.53
C LYS A 53 -7.11 16.76 0.91
N ASP A 54 -6.41 17.87 1.08
CA ASP A 54 -5.97 18.41 2.38
C ASP A 54 -5.15 17.43 3.23
N ARG A 55 -4.64 16.36 2.61
CA ARG A 55 -3.92 15.25 3.25
C ARG A 55 -4.68 14.63 4.42
N CYS A 56 -6.00 14.54 4.24
CA CYS A 56 -6.95 14.13 5.25
C CYS A 56 -7.89 13.08 4.67
N ARG A 57 -8.16 12.01 5.42
CA ARG A 57 -9.16 10.99 5.06
C ARG A 57 -9.98 10.59 6.27
N ARG A 58 -11.21 10.14 6.02
CA ARG A 58 -11.99 9.47 7.07
C ARG A 58 -11.30 8.14 7.42
N GLN A 59 -11.31 7.75 8.69
CA GLN A 59 -10.68 6.49 9.10
C GLN A 59 -11.29 5.29 8.38
N ARG A 60 -12.59 5.33 8.06
CA ARG A 60 -13.27 4.27 7.32
C ARG A 60 -12.71 4.10 5.91
N GLU A 61 -12.48 5.20 5.19
CA GLU A 61 -11.86 5.16 3.86
C GLU A 61 -10.47 4.55 3.93
N LEU A 62 -9.68 4.87 4.97
CA LEU A 62 -8.38 4.23 5.16
C LEU A 62 -8.47 2.71 5.43
N LEU A 63 -9.55 2.21 6.03
CA LEU A 63 -9.76 0.76 6.14
C LEU A 63 -9.97 0.15 4.76
N ASP A 64 -10.83 0.77 3.96
CA ASP A 64 -11.19 0.29 2.63
C ASP A 64 -9.98 0.30 1.69
N TYR A 65 -9.17 1.38 1.71
CA TYR A 65 -7.96 1.48 0.86
C TYR A 65 -6.82 0.55 1.27
N LEU A 66 -6.67 0.31 2.56
CA LEU A 66 -5.55 -0.49 3.06
C LEU A 66 -5.90 -1.98 3.16
N GLU A 67 -7.19 -2.32 3.06
CA GLU A 67 -7.73 -3.66 3.30
C GLU A 67 -7.28 -4.22 4.66
N TRP A 68 -7.20 -3.35 5.66
CA TRP A 68 -6.84 -3.74 7.03
C TRP A 68 -8.07 -3.91 7.88
N ASP A 69 -7.98 -4.78 8.87
CA ASP A 69 -9.01 -4.86 9.91
C ASP A 69 -9.01 -3.59 10.79
N LYS A 70 -10.19 -3.31 11.37
CA LYS A 70 -10.43 -2.12 12.21
C LYS A 70 -9.46 -2.01 13.38
N THR A 71 -9.14 -3.13 14.03
CA THR A 71 -8.29 -3.17 15.22
C THR A 71 -6.85 -2.83 14.85
N ARG A 72 -6.32 -3.46 13.80
CA ARG A 72 -4.98 -3.19 13.27
C ARG A 72 -4.81 -1.74 12.87
N LEU A 73 -5.73 -1.19 12.06
CA LEU A 73 -5.63 0.21 11.65
C LEU A 73 -5.70 1.13 12.87
N SER A 74 -6.61 0.87 13.82
CA SER A 74 -6.76 1.75 14.97
C SER A 74 -5.50 1.81 15.83
N HIS A 75 -4.89 0.66 16.10
CA HIS A 75 -3.61 0.59 16.83
C HIS A 75 -2.48 1.30 16.07
N GLN A 76 -2.40 1.11 14.75
CA GLN A 76 -1.39 1.77 13.94
C GLN A 76 -1.54 3.29 14.00
N LEU A 77 -2.75 3.82 13.81
CA LEU A 77 -3.03 5.25 13.87
C LEU A 77 -2.75 5.84 15.25
N THR A 78 -3.08 5.13 16.34
CA THR A 78 -2.73 5.57 17.70
C THR A 78 -1.22 5.73 17.87
N ARG A 79 -0.42 4.77 17.41
CA ARG A 79 1.05 4.87 17.46
C ARG A 79 1.60 6.01 16.62
N MET A 80 1.06 6.20 15.41
CA MET A 80 1.46 7.29 14.54
C MET A 80 1.12 8.67 15.13
N ALA A 81 -0.03 8.79 15.78
CA ALA A 81 -0.42 10.00 16.51
C ALA A 81 0.53 10.28 17.68
N GLY A 82 0.87 9.26 18.47
CA GLY A 82 1.84 9.40 19.56
C GLY A 82 3.25 9.80 19.11
N ARG A 83 3.61 9.50 17.85
CA ARG A 83 4.85 9.96 17.20
C ARG A 83 4.72 11.30 16.47
N GLY A 84 3.54 11.92 16.47
CA GLY A 84 3.28 13.20 15.81
C GLY A 84 3.25 13.14 14.28
N LEU A 85 3.15 11.96 13.66
CA LEU A 85 3.11 11.81 12.19
C LEU A 85 1.73 12.15 11.60
N ILE A 86 0.69 11.93 12.39
CA ILE A 86 -0.70 12.21 12.04
C ILE A 86 -1.42 12.81 13.25
N GLU A 87 -2.53 13.47 12.97
CA GLU A 87 -3.51 13.91 13.96
C GLU A 87 -4.81 13.14 13.73
N ARG A 88 -5.47 12.81 14.83
CA ARG A 88 -6.82 12.23 14.86
C ARG A 88 -7.77 13.30 15.34
N ASP A 89 -8.76 13.61 14.53
CA ASP A 89 -9.80 14.57 14.86
C ASP A 89 -11.18 13.93 14.63
N THR A 90 -12.22 14.54 15.18
CA THR A 90 -13.61 14.13 14.98
C THR A 90 -14.35 15.31 14.36
N ASP A 91 -14.94 15.11 13.18
CA ASP A 91 -15.73 16.16 12.55
C ASP A 91 -17.09 16.36 13.27
N SER A 92 -17.87 17.34 12.79
CA SER A 92 -19.18 17.68 13.36
C SER A 92 -20.19 16.54 13.35
N ASP A 93 -19.99 15.52 12.51
CA ASP A 93 -20.88 14.37 12.36
C ASP A 93 -20.40 13.16 13.18
N ASN A 94 -19.49 13.36 14.13
CA ASN A 94 -18.82 12.30 14.91
C ASN A 94 -18.00 11.32 14.05
N VAL A 95 -17.53 11.74 12.88
CA VAL A 95 -16.69 10.91 12.02
C VAL A 95 -15.22 11.16 12.33
N VAL A 96 -14.49 10.08 12.61
CA VAL A 96 -13.04 10.15 12.85
C VAL A 96 -12.31 10.43 11.54
N VAL A 97 -11.56 11.53 11.51
CA VAL A 97 -10.71 11.94 10.40
C VAL A 97 -9.23 11.89 10.80
N ILE A 98 -8.41 11.44 9.86
CA ILE A 98 -6.97 11.29 10.01
C ILE A 98 -6.29 12.31 9.12
N ARG A 99 -5.49 13.19 9.72
CA ARG A 99 -4.77 14.26 9.01
C ARG A 99 -3.27 14.06 9.13
N MET A 100 -2.55 14.23 8.03
CA MET A 100 -1.09 14.24 8.06
C MET A 100 -0.54 15.56 8.61
N THR A 101 0.35 15.47 9.61
CA THR A 101 1.02 16.64 10.21
C THR A 101 2.16 17.16 9.33
N ALA A 102 2.80 18.26 9.75
CA ALA A 102 4.04 18.72 9.12
C ALA A 102 5.17 17.69 9.25
N GLU A 103 5.33 17.07 10.41
CA GLU A 103 6.34 16.03 10.64
C GLU A 103 6.08 14.80 9.74
N GLY A 104 4.82 14.36 9.64
CA GLY A 104 4.44 13.28 8.72
C GLY A 104 4.79 13.59 7.27
N ARG A 105 4.63 14.84 6.84
CA ARG A 105 5.05 15.29 5.49
C ARG A 105 6.57 15.24 5.31
N THR A 106 7.34 15.70 6.30
CA THR A 106 8.80 15.67 6.27
C THR A 106 9.31 14.24 6.16
N GLN A 107 8.81 13.34 7.02
CA GLN A 107 9.19 11.93 7.02
C GLN A 107 8.83 11.23 5.70
N LEU A 108 7.62 11.48 5.18
CA LEU A 108 7.23 10.95 3.87
C LEU A 108 8.11 11.52 2.75
N GLY A 109 8.49 12.81 2.83
CA GLY A 109 9.39 13.45 1.89
C GLY A 109 10.76 12.76 1.84
N ALA A 110 11.30 12.38 2.99
CA ALA A 110 12.56 11.61 3.07
C ALA A 110 12.41 10.18 2.54
N ALA A 111 11.27 9.52 2.78
CA ALA A 111 11.04 8.14 2.35
C ALA A 111 10.72 7.97 0.86
N ARG A 112 10.13 8.99 0.22
CA ARG A 112 9.72 8.91 -1.21
C ARG A 112 10.89 8.61 -2.16
N PRO A 113 12.04 9.33 -2.12
CA PRO A 113 13.18 9.00 -2.96
C PRO A 113 13.71 7.58 -2.73
N VAL A 114 13.73 7.11 -1.47
CA VAL A 114 14.15 5.75 -1.12
C VAL A 114 13.20 4.72 -1.72
N HIS A 115 11.89 4.96 -1.61
CA HIS A 115 10.87 4.11 -2.21
C HIS A 115 11.03 4.02 -3.73
N VAL A 116 11.14 5.14 -4.43
CA VAL A 116 11.33 5.17 -5.90
C VAL A 116 12.60 4.43 -6.30
N THR A 117 13.72 4.70 -5.61
CA THR A 117 15.00 4.04 -5.89
C THR A 117 14.90 2.53 -5.67
N SER A 118 14.22 2.10 -4.60
CA SER A 118 14.04 0.68 -4.31
C SER A 118 13.11 -0.02 -5.29
N VAL A 119 12.00 0.63 -5.69
CA VAL A 119 11.08 0.13 -6.73
C VAL A 119 11.81 -0.03 -8.05
N ARG A 120 12.63 0.96 -8.44
CA ARG A 120 13.44 0.85 -9.65
C ARG A 120 14.39 -0.35 -9.58
N ARG A 121 15.23 -0.38 -8.55
CA ARG A 121 16.26 -1.41 -8.37
C ARG A 121 15.71 -2.83 -8.26
N ASN A 122 14.58 -3.02 -7.58
CA ASN A 122 14.05 -4.36 -7.31
C ASN A 122 12.98 -4.80 -8.31
N PHE A 123 12.51 -3.89 -9.18
CA PHE A 123 11.39 -4.17 -10.07
C PHE A 123 11.58 -3.54 -11.45
N LEU A 124 11.51 -2.21 -11.56
CA LEU A 124 11.38 -1.56 -12.87
C LEU A 124 12.63 -1.69 -13.75
N ASP A 125 13.84 -1.67 -13.17
CA ASP A 125 15.09 -1.75 -13.93
C ASP A 125 15.34 -3.16 -14.52
N HIS A 126 14.47 -4.13 -14.22
CA HIS A 126 14.52 -5.50 -14.73
C HIS A 126 13.47 -5.79 -15.82
N LEU A 127 12.61 -4.82 -16.14
CA LEU A 127 11.50 -5.00 -17.08
C LEU A 127 11.69 -4.11 -18.30
N SER A 128 11.48 -4.68 -19.48
CA SER A 128 11.40 -3.91 -20.71
C SER A 128 10.10 -3.10 -20.78
N ALA A 129 9.99 -2.21 -21.77
CA ALA A 129 8.75 -1.47 -22.02
C ALA A 129 7.57 -2.43 -22.34
N ASP A 130 7.84 -3.51 -23.08
CA ASP A 130 6.82 -4.50 -23.43
C ASP A 130 6.38 -5.33 -22.20
N ASP A 131 7.32 -5.67 -21.32
CA ASP A 131 6.99 -6.36 -20.05
C ASP A 131 6.11 -5.49 -19.15
N LEU A 132 6.41 -4.19 -19.06
CA LEU A 132 5.60 -3.24 -18.28
C LEU A 132 4.20 -3.06 -18.88
N ALA A 133 4.08 -3.00 -20.20
CA ALA A 133 2.80 -2.93 -20.87
C ALA A 133 1.96 -4.20 -20.63
N ALA A 134 2.57 -5.38 -20.75
CA ALA A 134 1.91 -6.65 -20.46
C ALA A 134 1.47 -6.75 -19.00
N LEU A 135 2.34 -6.34 -18.06
CA LEU A 135 2.02 -6.32 -16.64
C LEU A 135 0.81 -5.42 -16.36
N GLN A 136 0.81 -4.20 -16.89
CA GLN A 136 -0.30 -3.25 -16.72
C GLN A 136 -1.63 -3.85 -17.21
N GLN A 137 -1.63 -4.46 -18.40
CA GLN A 137 -2.81 -5.13 -18.95
C GLN A 137 -3.31 -6.26 -18.05
N ILE A 138 -2.41 -7.08 -17.51
CA ILE A 138 -2.76 -8.18 -16.60
C ILE A 138 -3.35 -7.63 -15.31
N THR A 139 -2.71 -6.62 -14.70
CA THR A 139 -3.20 -6.05 -13.44
C THR A 139 -4.54 -5.36 -13.59
N ASP A 140 -4.78 -4.65 -14.70
CA ASP A 140 -6.06 -3.99 -14.97
C ASP A 140 -7.19 -5.01 -15.13
N LYS A 141 -6.94 -6.10 -15.86
CA LYS A 141 -7.89 -7.20 -16.03
C LYS A 141 -8.25 -7.85 -14.68
N LEU A 142 -7.26 -8.10 -13.83
CA LEU A 142 -7.49 -8.70 -12.51
C LEU A 142 -8.22 -7.74 -11.57
N HIS A 143 -7.87 -6.44 -11.59
CA HIS A 143 -8.51 -5.44 -10.76
C HIS A 143 -10.00 -5.28 -11.12
N ALA A 144 -10.33 -5.20 -12.41
CA ALA A 144 -11.72 -5.16 -12.87
C ALA A 144 -12.52 -6.38 -12.41
N ALA A 145 -11.95 -7.58 -12.54
CA ALA A 145 -12.61 -8.82 -12.11
C ALA A 145 -12.86 -8.89 -10.59
N LEU A 146 -11.99 -8.28 -9.77
CA LEU A 146 -12.18 -8.20 -8.32
C LEU A 146 -13.27 -7.19 -7.95
N GLN A 147 -13.33 -6.05 -8.63
CA GLN A 147 -14.40 -5.05 -8.41
C GLN A 147 -15.77 -5.57 -8.82
N ASP A 148 -15.85 -6.35 -9.90
CA ASP A 148 -17.10 -6.97 -10.36
C ASP A 148 -17.60 -8.05 -9.38
N ALA A 149 -16.70 -8.70 -8.63
CA ALA A 149 -17.08 -9.73 -7.65
C ALA A 149 -17.59 -9.14 -6.31
N GLU A 150 -17.33 -7.86 -6.05
CA GLU A 150 -17.78 -7.14 -4.85
C GLU A 150 -19.12 -6.41 -5.04
N ASN A 151 -19.61 -6.30 -6.29
CA ASN A 151 -20.90 -5.72 -6.67
C ASN A 151 -21.98 -6.78 -6.89
#